data_AF-A0A382YWJ8-F1
#
_entry.id   AF-A0A382YWJ8-F1
#
_cell.length_a   1.000
_cell.length_b   1.000
_cell.length_c   1.000
_cell.angle_alpha   90.00
_cell.angle_beta   90.00
_cell.angle_gamma   90.00
#
_symmetry.space_group_name_H-M   'P 1'
#
loop_
_entity.id
_entity.type
_entity.pdbx_description
1 polymer ?
#
loop_
_entity_poly.entity_id
_entity_poly.type
_entity_poly.pdbx_seq_one_letter_code
_entity_poly.pdbx_strand_id
1 'polypeptide(L)'
;MSQTDVLESKTERNHNLNLETLNINYDKLQGRGGAFLVTPIDQGRVFSREQFSDDHKMFEQTAIEFAENRILEVREELNVLNKELSLEIFKEIGELGFLSVDVPEEYGGLALDKTTSCIIVDALSAGRNASIVVTASAHSGIGMLPIIWYGNESQKKKYLPKLGSGEWMGCYALTESGAGSDALSGVCTAKLNDEGTHYLLNGTKIFVTNGGWADVSVTFASVNGKYTGFILDKECDGWVV
;
A
#
# COMPACT_ATOMS: atom_id res chain seq x y z
N MET A 1 -26.52 -16.13 -6.21
CA MET A 1 -26.21 -16.84 -7.47
C MET A 1 -24.89 -17.56 -7.27
N SER A 2 -24.90 -18.89 -7.25
CA SER A 2 -23.72 -19.72 -6.92
C SER A 2 -22.66 -19.70 -8.02
N GLN A 3 -21.41 -19.85 -7.60
CA GLN A 3 -20.17 -19.71 -8.37
C GLN A 3 -19.84 -20.89 -9.33
N THR A 4 -20.78 -21.79 -9.63
CA THR A 4 -20.44 -23.13 -10.16
C THR A 4 -21.10 -23.58 -11.46
N ASP A 5 -21.81 -22.71 -12.19
CA ASP A 5 -22.38 -23.10 -13.49
C ASP A 5 -21.39 -22.91 -14.65
N VAL A 6 -20.16 -23.38 -14.49
CA VAL A 6 -19.20 -23.49 -15.60
C VAL A 6 -19.15 -24.96 -16.03
N LEU A 7 -20.04 -25.27 -16.99
CA LEU A 7 -20.03 -26.42 -17.92
C LEU A 7 -19.42 -27.73 -17.41
N GLU A 8 -20.26 -28.75 -17.20
CA GLU A 8 -19.81 -30.14 -17.13
C GLU A 8 -19.16 -30.56 -18.46
N SER A 9 -17.83 -30.72 -18.49
CA SER A 9 -17.15 -31.41 -19.59
C SER A 9 -16.78 -32.82 -19.15
N LYS A 10 -17.35 -33.84 -19.81
CA LYS A 10 -16.85 -35.22 -19.74
C LYS A 10 -15.48 -35.26 -20.42
N THR A 11 -14.43 -35.53 -19.66
CA THR A 11 -13.05 -35.55 -20.15
C THR A 11 -12.75 -36.86 -20.86
N GLU A 12 -12.99 -36.93 -22.17
CA GLU A 12 -12.25 -37.85 -23.04
C GLU A 12 -11.02 -37.10 -23.58
N ARG A 13 -9.83 -37.67 -23.39
CA ARG A 13 -8.57 -37.08 -23.88
C ARG A 13 -8.53 -37.16 -25.40
N ASN A 14 -9.13 -36.18 -26.08
CA ASN A 14 -9.00 -35.99 -27.51
C ASN A 14 -7.74 -35.15 -27.79
N HIS A 15 -6.81 -35.73 -28.56
CA HIS A 15 -5.58 -35.07 -29.03
C HIS A 15 -5.81 -33.92 -30.04
N ASN A 16 -7.07 -33.54 -30.31
CA ASN A 16 -7.46 -32.47 -31.21
C ASN A 16 -8.43 -31.50 -30.51
N LEU A 17 -7.95 -30.75 -29.51
CA LEU A 17 -8.68 -29.58 -29.01
C LEU A 17 -8.60 -28.50 -30.08
N ASN A 18 -9.57 -28.49 -30.99
CA ASN A 18 -9.71 -27.40 -31.95
C ASN A 18 -10.27 -26.18 -31.21
N LEU A 19 -9.40 -25.24 -30.82
CA LEU A 19 -9.75 -24.03 -30.07
C LEU A 19 -10.81 -23.17 -30.78
N GLU A 20 -10.99 -23.34 -32.09
CA GLU A 20 -12.03 -22.70 -32.90
C GLU A 20 -13.47 -23.04 -32.48
N THR A 21 -13.67 -24.05 -31.62
CA THR A 21 -15.01 -24.55 -31.23
C THR A 21 -15.52 -24.05 -29.88
N LEU A 22 -14.71 -23.32 -29.10
CA LEU A 22 -15.17 -22.76 -27.84
C LEU A 22 -15.91 -21.44 -28.10
N ASN A 23 -17.25 -21.49 -28.08
CA ASN A 23 -18.10 -20.31 -28.17
C ASN A 23 -18.08 -19.51 -26.85
N ILE A 24 -16.95 -18.88 -26.55
CA ILE A 24 -16.76 -18.09 -25.32
C ILE A 24 -17.37 -16.70 -25.52
N ASN A 25 -18.27 -16.31 -24.62
CA ASN A 25 -18.73 -14.93 -24.55
C ASN A 25 -17.74 -14.11 -23.70
N TYR A 26 -16.84 -13.39 -24.38
CA TYR A 26 -15.78 -12.60 -23.75
C TYR A 26 -16.30 -11.38 -22.99
N ASP A 27 -17.47 -10.84 -23.34
CA ASP A 27 -18.07 -9.71 -22.61
C ASP A 27 -18.38 -10.08 -21.15
N LYS A 28 -18.75 -11.34 -20.89
CA LYS A 28 -18.97 -11.85 -19.52
C LYS A 28 -17.68 -11.98 -18.70
N LEU A 29 -16.52 -11.90 -19.34
CA LEU A 29 -15.21 -11.98 -18.69
C LEU A 29 -14.62 -10.59 -18.36
N GLN A 30 -15.22 -9.51 -18.86
CA GLN A 30 -14.75 -8.15 -18.57
C GLN A 30 -14.73 -7.87 -17.06
N GLY A 31 -13.64 -7.27 -16.58
CA GLY A 31 -13.44 -6.93 -15.17
C GLY A 31 -13.03 -8.10 -14.26
N ARG A 32 -12.91 -9.33 -14.78
CA ARG A 32 -12.45 -10.47 -13.99
C ARG A 32 -10.92 -10.57 -14.00
N GLY A 33 -10.32 -10.72 -12.82
CA GLY A 33 -8.90 -11.05 -12.71
C GLY A 33 -8.57 -12.37 -13.43
N GLY A 34 -7.49 -12.38 -14.22
CA GLY A 34 -7.05 -13.55 -14.98
C GLY A 34 -7.77 -13.81 -16.32
N ALA A 35 -8.80 -13.02 -16.67
CA ALA A 35 -9.53 -13.19 -17.93
C ALA A 35 -8.65 -13.08 -19.19
N PHE A 36 -7.55 -12.32 -19.13
CA PHE A 36 -6.61 -12.13 -20.23
C PHE A 36 -5.95 -13.43 -20.73
N LEU A 37 -5.97 -14.52 -19.93
CA LEU A 37 -5.42 -15.82 -20.33
C LEU A 37 -6.21 -16.50 -21.46
N VAL A 38 -7.50 -16.17 -21.57
CA VAL A 38 -8.42 -16.78 -22.54
C VAL A 38 -9.08 -15.76 -23.47
N THR A 39 -9.01 -14.47 -23.11
CA THR A 39 -9.59 -13.38 -23.90
C THR A 39 -8.60 -12.95 -24.99
N PRO A 40 -9.00 -12.95 -26.27
CA PRO A 40 -8.20 -12.38 -27.36
C PRO A 40 -7.75 -10.96 -27.04
N ILE A 41 -6.52 -10.61 -27.44
CA ILE A 41 -5.88 -9.34 -27.09
C ILE A 41 -6.69 -8.13 -27.55
N ASP A 42 -7.31 -8.23 -28.73
CA ASP A 42 -8.16 -7.19 -29.34
C ASP A 42 -9.53 -7.02 -28.66
N GLN A 43 -9.93 -7.98 -27.82
CA GLN A 43 -11.18 -7.93 -27.05
C GLN A 43 -10.96 -7.61 -25.58
N GLY A 44 -9.71 -7.61 -25.12
CA GLY A 44 -9.33 -7.18 -23.79
C GLY A 44 -9.45 -5.66 -23.64
N ARG A 45 -9.92 -5.20 -22.48
CA ARG A 45 -9.81 -3.79 -22.09
C ARG A 45 -8.48 -3.58 -21.39
N VAL A 46 -7.68 -2.65 -21.91
CA VAL A 46 -6.40 -2.24 -21.32
C VAL A 46 -6.45 -0.77 -20.97
N PHE A 47 -5.86 -0.41 -19.83
CA PHE A 47 -5.63 0.98 -19.45
C PHE A 47 -4.18 1.35 -19.82
N SER A 48 -3.99 2.51 -20.43
CA SER A 48 -2.69 2.99 -20.91
C SER A 48 -2.55 4.49 -20.65
N ARG A 49 -1.32 5.02 -20.79
CA ARG A 49 -1.01 6.43 -20.53
C ARG A 49 -1.83 7.39 -21.40
N GLU A 50 -2.18 6.99 -22.62
CA GLU A 50 -3.00 7.79 -23.54
C GLU A 50 -4.43 8.01 -23.03
N GLN A 51 -4.87 7.21 -22.04
CA GLN A 51 -6.19 7.30 -21.42
C GLN A 51 -6.18 8.13 -20.13
N PHE A 52 -5.04 8.71 -19.74
CA PHE A 52 -4.97 9.58 -18.56
C PHE A 52 -5.92 10.77 -18.69
N SER A 53 -6.67 11.01 -17.62
CA SER A 53 -7.51 12.21 -17.48
C SER A 53 -6.63 13.46 -17.37
N ASP A 54 -7.26 14.64 -17.43
CA ASP A 54 -6.54 15.89 -17.22
C ASP A 54 -6.03 16.01 -15.77
N ASP A 55 -6.79 15.49 -14.79
CA ASP A 55 -6.34 15.40 -13.40
C ASP A 55 -5.14 14.47 -13.25
N HIS A 56 -5.15 13.30 -13.91
CA HIS A 56 -4.01 12.37 -13.93
C HIS A 56 -2.74 13.05 -14.44
N LYS A 57 -2.85 13.80 -15.55
CA LYS A 57 -1.73 14.55 -16.14
C LYS A 57 -1.28 15.70 -15.24
N MET A 58 -2.20 16.36 -14.55
CA MET A 58 -1.87 17.43 -13.61
C MET A 58 -1.05 16.89 -12.44
N PHE A 59 -1.49 15.80 -11.80
CA PHE A 59 -0.73 15.16 -10.72
C PHE A 59 0.63 14.64 -11.21
N GLU A 60 0.69 14.04 -12.39
CA GLU A 60 1.95 13.63 -13.02
C GLU A 60 2.92 14.81 -13.16
N GLN A 61 2.46 15.90 -13.78
CA GLN A 61 3.29 17.07 -14.04
C GLN A 61 3.78 17.71 -12.74
N THR A 62 2.90 17.91 -11.76
CA THR A 62 3.29 18.47 -10.44
C THR A 62 4.30 17.58 -9.72
N ALA A 63 4.12 16.25 -9.76
CA ALA A 63 5.06 15.33 -9.14
C ALA A 63 6.42 15.31 -9.85
N ILE A 64 6.46 15.37 -11.19
CA ILE A 64 7.70 15.50 -11.97
C ILE A 64 8.41 16.80 -11.61
N GLU A 65 7.70 17.93 -11.62
CA GLU A 65 8.28 19.24 -11.31
C GLU A 65 8.86 19.29 -9.90
N PHE A 66 8.14 18.76 -8.91
CA PHE A 66 8.67 18.65 -7.55
C PHE A 66 9.91 17.74 -7.51
N ALA A 67 9.85 16.59 -8.16
CA ALA A 67 10.96 15.65 -8.12
C ALA A 67 12.23 16.19 -8.79
N GLU A 68 12.12 16.85 -9.95
CA GLU A 68 13.25 17.41 -10.68
C GLU A 68 13.81 18.70 -10.05
N ASN A 69 12.95 19.56 -9.51
CA ASN A 69 13.39 20.85 -8.98
C ASN A 69 13.76 20.79 -7.50
N ARG A 70 13.24 19.82 -6.74
CA ARG A 70 13.44 19.74 -5.30
C ARG A 70 14.20 18.50 -4.86
N ILE A 71 13.74 17.30 -5.23
CA ILE A 71 14.39 16.05 -4.78
C ILE A 71 15.73 15.85 -5.47
N LEU A 72 15.79 16.06 -6.79
CA LEU A 72 16.99 15.86 -7.61
C LEU A 72 18.13 16.80 -7.19
N GLU A 73 17.80 18.03 -6.80
CA GLU A 73 18.76 19.05 -6.35
C GLU A 73 19.52 18.58 -5.09
N VAL A 74 18.80 18.00 -4.13
CA VAL A 74 19.36 17.60 -2.82
C VAL A 74 19.67 16.11 -2.71
N ARG A 75 19.62 15.36 -3.82
CA ARG A 75 19.69 13.89 -3.83
C ARG A 75 20.95 13.31 -3.17
N GLU A 76 22.09 14.00 -3.28
CA GLU A 76 23.36 13.50 -2.77
C GLU A 76 23.38 13.55 -1.23
N GLU A 77 22.75 14.56 -0.63
CA GLU A 77 22.57 14.65 0.82
C GLU A 77 21.59 13.60 1.34
N LEU A 78 20.53 13.33 0.57
CA LEU A 78 19.59 12.25 0.88
C LEU A 78 20.27 10.87 0.83
N ASN A 79 21.22 10.65 -0.08
CA ASN A 79 21.95 9.39 -0.22
C ASN A 79 22.87 9.06 0.96
N VAL A 80 23.27 10.06 1.75
CA VAL A 80 24.12 9.88 2.95
C VAL A 80 23.35 9.95 4.27
N LEU A 81 22.01 9.79 4.21
CA LEU A 81 21.10 9.84 5.36
C LEU A 81 21.13 11.18 6.12
N ASN A 82 20.79 12.27 5.43
CA ASN A 82 20.41 13.52 6.09
C ASN A 82 18.97 13.42 6.62
N LYS A 83 18.80 13.21 7.94
CA LYS A 83 17.49 12.96 8.57
C LYS A 83 16.56 14.15 8.45
N GLU A 84 17.05 15.34 8.81
CA GLU A 84 16.26 16.57 8.84
C GLU A 84 15.71 16.89 7.45
N LEU A 85 16.58 16.82 6.44
CA LEU A 85 16.20 17.02 5.04
C LEU A 85 15.21 15.94 4.56
N SER A 86 15.42 14.68 4.94
CA SER A 86 14.52 13.60 4.51
C SER A 86 13.11 13.77 5.09
N LEU A 87 12.99 14.25 6.33
CA LEU A 87 11.70 14.58 6.96
C LEU A 87 11.06 15.82 6.34
N GLU A 88 11.86 16.83 5.99
CA GLU A 88 11.41 18.03 5.28
C GLU A 88 10.80 17.67 3.92
N ILE A 89 11.53 16.89 3.10
CA ILE A 89 11.03 16.41 1.80
C ILE A 89 9.77 15.57 1.96
N PHE A 90 9.71 14.68 2.96
CA PHE A 90 8.51 13.89 3.22
C PHE A 90 7.29 14.77 3.55
N LYS A 91 7.49 15.81 4.35
CA LYS A 91 6.44 16.76 4.68
C LYS A 91 5.98 17.57 3.46
N GLU A 92 6.91 18.04 2.63
CA GLU A 92 6.59 18.74 1.38
C GLU A 92 5.74 17.86 0.44
N ILE A 93 6.04 16.55 0.35
CA ILE A 93 5.21 15.57 -0.39
C ILE A 93 3.77 15.53 0.17
N GLY A 94 3.61 15.58 1.50
CA GLY A 94 2.30 15.68 2.15
C GLY A 94 1.56 16.98 1.85
N GLU A 95 2.26 18.11 1.89
CA GLU A 95 1.71 19.45 1.59
C GLU A 95 1.22 19.59 0.14
N LEU A 96 1.80 18.82 -0.80
CA LEU A 96 1.31 18.69 -2.18
C LEU A 96 0.08 17.78 -2.32
N GLY A 97 -0.37 17.14 -1.24
CA GLY A 97 -1.52 16.21 -1.24
C GLY A 97 -1.17 14.79 -1.73
N PHE A 98 0.11 14.50 -1.99
CA PHE A 98 0.51 13.21 -2.56
C PHE A 98 0.38 12.03 -1.58
N LEU A 99 0.36 12.31 -0.27
CA LEU A 99 0.14 11.28 0.75
C LEU A 99 -1.34 11.02 1.05
N SER A 100 -2.26 11.89 0.60
CA SER A 100 -3.68 11.83 0.94
C SER A 100 -4.59 11.36 -0.21
N VAL A 101 -4.00 10.95 -1.34
CA VAL A 101 -4.69 10.46 -2.55
C VAL A 101 -5.73 9.38 -2.22
N ASP A 102 -5.33 8.41 -1.40
CA ASP A 102 -6.16 7.27 -1.00
C ASP A 102 -7.02 7.49 0.25
N VAL A 103 -6.84 8.64 0.91
CA VAL A 103 -7.56 8.97 2.14
C VAL A 103 -8.96 9.48 1.76
N PRO A 104 -10.04 8.97 2.38
CA PRO A 104 -11.39 9.50 2.15
C PRO A 104 -11.53 10.98 2.54
N GLU A 105 -12.36 11.73 1.80
CA GLU A 105 -12.58 13.16 2.03
C GLU A 105 -13.05 13.49 3.46
N GLU A 106 -13.89 12.63 4.06
CA GLU A 106 -14.38 12.80 5.44
C GLU A 106 -13.25 12.76 6.50
N TYR A 107 -12.07 12.28 6.12
CA TYR A 107 -10.85 12.27 6.93
C TYR A 107 -9.78 13.26 6.43
N GLY A 108 -10.16 14.21 5.57
CA GLY A 108 -9.27 15.25 5.05
C GLY A 108 -8.41 14.82 3.86
N GLY A 109 -8.76 13.72 3.19
CA GLY A 109 -8.08 13.25 2.00
C GLY A 109 -8.70 13.68 0.68
N LEU A 110 -8.16 13.15 -0.42
CA LEU A 110 -8.59 13.49 -1.78
C LEU A 110 -9.53 12.45 -2.41
N ALA A 111 -9.63 11.25 -1.82
CA ALA A 111 -10.46 10.14 -2.31
C ALA A 111 -10.33 9.86 -3.83
N LEU A 112 -9.11 9.96 -4.36
CA LEU A 112 -8.82 9.77 -5.77
C LEU A 112 -8.60 8.29 -6.11
N ASP A 113 -8.46 8.00 -7.39
CA ASP A 113 -8.28 6.64 -7.87
C ASP A 113 -6.84 6.12 -7.65
N LYS A 114 -6.70 4.79 -7.66
CA LYS A 114 -5.39 4.13 -7.56
C LYS A 114 -4.45 4.48 -8.71
N THR A 115 -5.00 4.82 -9.87
CA THR A 115 -4.22 5.29 -11.01
C THR A 115 -3.43 6.53 -10.64
N THR A 116 -4.06 7.50 -9.96
CA THR A 116 -3.42 8.72 -9.49
C THR A 116 -2.29 8.41 -8.50
N SER A 117 -2.52 7.52 -7.53
CA SER A 117 -1.47 7.08 -6.59
C SER A 117 -0.27 6.47 -7.33
N CYS A 118 -0.52 5.60 -8.32
CA CYS A 118 0.54 4.99 -9.13
C CYS A 118 1.32 6.02 -9.96
N ILE A 119 0.63 6.97 -10.58
CA ILE A 119 1.23 8.04 -11.37
C ILE A 119 2.16 8.89 -10.51
N ILE A 120 1.72 9.31 -9.32
CA ILE A 120 2.53 10.14 -8.42
C ILE A 120 3.81 9.40 -8.01
N VAL A 121 3.72 8.13 -7.62
CA VAL A 121 4.90 7.33 -7.23
C VAL A 121 5.88 7.15 -8.40
N ASP A 122 5.37 6.90 -9.61
CA ASP A 122 6.20 6.79 -10.82
C ASP A 122 6.88 8.13 -11.13
N ALA A 123 6.12 9.22 -11.15
CA ALA A 123 6.60 10.57 -11.42
C ALA A 123 7.66 11.06 -10.43
N LEU A 124 7.50 10.76 -9.13
CA LEU A 124 8.51 11.10 -8.10
C LEU A 124 9.88 10.47 -8.37
N SER A 125 9.94 9.39 -9.16
CA SER A 125 11.20 8.75 -9.55
C SER A 125 12.08 9.64 -10.46
N ALA A 126 11.53 10.69 -11.07
CA ALA A 126 12.30 11.71 -11.79
C ALA A 126 13.32 12.43 -10.88
N GLY A 127 13.09 12.42 -9.57
CA GLY A 127 14.02 12.94 -8.56
C GLY A 127 15.28 12.07 -8.36
N ARG A 128 15.32 10.88 -8.97
CA ARG A 128 16.44 9.92 -8.94
C ARG A 128 16.90 9.56 -7.53
N ASN A 129 15.99 9.59 -6.56
CA ASN A 129 16.23 9.14 -5.19
C ASN A 129 15.19 8.08 -4.80
N ALA A 130 15.57 6.81 -4.90
CA ALA A 130 14.67 5.71 -4.56
C ALA A 130 14.31 5.66 -3.06
N SER A 131 15.18 6.19 -2.19
CA SER A 131 14.95 6.18 -0.73
C SER A 131 13.72 7.00 -0.34
N ILE A 132 13.59 8.22 -0.87
CA ILE A 132 12.42 9.07 -0.65
C ILE A 132 11.15 8.48 -1.26
N VAL A 133 11.24 7.92 -2.47
CA VAL A 133 10.09 7.26 -3.11
C VAL A 133 9.61 6.06 -2.28
N VAL A 134 10.53 5.26 -1.74
CA VAL A 134 10.20 4.15 -0.82
C VAL A 134 9.65 4.66 0.51
N THR A 135 10.18 5.76 1.05
CA THR A 135 9.67 6.40 2.27
C THR A 135 8.20 6.80 2.12
N ALA A 136 7.88 7.52 1.03
CA ALA A 136 6.52 8.00 0.74
C ALA A 136 5.56 6.84 0.41
N SER A 137 5.97 5.88 -0.43
CA SER A 137 5.11 4.75 -0.82
C SER A 137 4.91 3.72 0.30
N ALA A 138 5.90 3.50 1.17
CA ALA A 138 5.71 2.65 2.35
C ALA A 138 4.73 3.31 3.34
N HIS A 139 4.80 4.63 3.50
CA HIS A 139 3.85 5.40 4.29
C HIS A 139 2.42 5.30 3.73
N SER A 140 2.20 5.75 2.47
CA SER A 140 0.86 5.87 1.90
C SER A 140 0.24 4.53 1.51
N GLY A 141 1.09 3.54 1.23
CA GLY A 141 0.72 2.15 1.00
C GLY A 141 0.57 1.38 2.31
N ILE A 142 1.57 0.57 2.65
CA ILE A 142 1.45 -0.42 3.73
C ILE A 142 1.29 0.19 5.12
N GLY A 143 1.78 1.40 5.36
CA GLY A 143 1.64 2.11 6.64
C GLY A 143 0.23 2.67 6.89
N MET A 144 -0.51 3.03 5.84
CA MET A 144 -1.79 3.73 5.95
C MET A 144 -2.99 2.91 5.43
N LEU A 145 -2.83 2.14 4.34
CA LEU A 145 -3.92 1.36 3.75
C LEU A 145 -4.60 0.38 4.72
N PRO A 146 -3.89 -0.31 5.65
CA PRO A 146 -4.57 -1.16 6.63
C PRO A 146 -5.57 -0.39 7.50
N ILE A 147 -5.28 0.88 7.84
CA ILE A 147 -6.17 1.75 8.60
C ILE A 147 -7.36 2.18 7.73
N ILE A 148 -7.12 2.52 6.45
CA ILE A 148 -8.19 2.87 5.49
C ILE A 148 -9.15 1.70 5.29
N TRP A 149 -8.63 0.49 5.05
CA TRP A 149 -9.45 -0.67 4.69
C TRP A 149 -10.11 -1.34 5.90
N TYR A 150 -9.40 -1.45 7.02
CA TYR A 150 -9.83 -2.28 8.15
C TYR A 150 -10.00 -1.51 9.46
N GLY A 151 -9.57 -0.24 9.51
CA GLY A 151 -9.79 0.61 10.67
C GLY A 151 -11.27 0.89 10.91
N ASN A 152 -11.67 0.93 12.18
CA ASN A 152 -12.97 1.45 12.55
C ASN A 152 -13.01 2.99 12.49
N GLU A 153 -14.20 3.57 12.60
CA GLU A 153 -14.41 5.02 12.55
C GLU A 153 -13.50 5.81 13.49
N SER A 154 -13.35 5.37 14.75
CA SER A 154 -12.53 6.08 15.73
C SER A 154 -11.04 6.05 15.38
N GLN A 155 -10.55 4.93 14.84
CA GLN A 155 -9.18 4.79 14.39
C GLN A 155 -8.94 5.67 13.16
N LYS A 156 -9.84 5.63 12.17
CA LYS A 156 -9.73 6.45 10.96
C LYS A 156 -9.70 7.94 11.27
N LYS A 157 -10.60 8.43 12.13
CA LYS A 157 -10.64 9.84 12.58
C LYS A 157 -9.37 10.26 13.31
N LYS A 158 -8.77 9.36 14.10
CA LYS A 158 -7.54 9.65 14.84
C LYS A 158 -6.31 9.74 13.93
N TYR A 159 -6.15 8.79 13.01
CA TYR A 159 -4.89 8.59 12.30
C TYR A 159 -4.85 9.21 10.91
N LEU A 160 -5.91 9.05 10.11
CA LEU A 160 -5.86 9.39 8.68
C LEU A 160 -5.62 10.87 8.39
N PRO A 161 -6.18 11.86 9.14
CA PRO A 161 -5.90 13.26 8.88
C PRO A 161 -4.41 13.61 9.01
N LYS A 162 -3.73 13.04 10.01
CA LYS A 162 -2.30 13.31 10.28
C LYS A 162 -1.37 12.56 9.34
N LEU A 163 -1.75 11.34 8.97
CA LEU A 163 -1.02 10.56 7.98
C LEU A 163 -1.14 11.20 6.59
N GLY A 164 -2.36 11.54 6.16
CA GLY A 164 -2.60 12.16 4.86
C GLY A 164 -1.91 13.51 4.69
N SER A 165 -1.76 14.31 5.74
CA SER A 165 -1.04 15.59 5.69
C SER A 165 0.48 15.46 5.75
N GLY A 166 1.01 14.30 6.13
CA GLY A 166 2.43 14.11 6.45
C GLY A 166 2.85 14.70 7.81
N GLU A 167 1.92 15.15 8.66
CA GLU A 167 2.22 15.51 10.07
C GLU A 167 2.81 14.30 10.80
N TRP A 168 2.24 13.13 10.57
CA TRP A 168 2.71 11.85 11.10
C TRP A 168 3.20 10.95 10.00
N MET A 169 4.20 10.14 10.32
CA MET A 169 4.68 9.08 9.44
C MET A 169 4.26 7.70 9.93
N GLY A 170 3.60 6.93 9.06
CA GLY A 170 3.30 5.51 9.27
C GLY A 170 4.43 4.57 8.83
N CYS A 171 4.52 3.43 9.51
CA CYS A 171 5.31 2.27 9.09
C CYS A 171 4.52 0.96 9.19
N TYR A 172 5.07 -0.10 8.61
CA TYR A 172 4.46 -1.43 8.61
C TYR A 172 5.46 -2.47 9.08
N ALA A 173 5.13 -3.16 10.18
CA ALA A 173 6.05 -4.04 10.89
C ALA A 173 5.49 -5.46 10.97
N LEU A 174 5.64 -6.20 9.87
CA LEU A 174 5.18 -7.60 9.72
C LEU A 174 6.34 -8.59 9.91
N THR A 175 7.37 -8.46 9.07
CA THR A 175 8.48 -9.39 8.92
C THR A 175 9.25 -9.61 10.21
N GLU A 176 9.61 -10.87 10.46
CA GLU A 176 10.47 -11.31 11.57
C GLU A 176 11.65 -12.11 11.03
N SER A 177 12.70 -12.31 11.83
CA SER A 177 13.93 -13.02 11.38
C SER A 177 13.66 -14.44 10.88
N GLY A 178 12.64 -15.12 11.40
CA GLY A 178 12.19 -16.43 10.96
C GLY A 178 10.98 -16.42 10.01
N ALA A 179 10.39 -15.27 9.73
CA ALA A 179 9.12 -15.14 9.00
C ALA A 179 9.16 -13.99 7.99
N GLY A 180 9.53 -14.33 6.75
CA GLY A 180 9.51 -13.45 5.58
C GLY A 180 8.39 -13.82 4.62
N SER A 181 8.69 -14.71 3.65
CA SER A 181 7.69 -15.20 2.68
C SER A 181 6.52 -15.93 3.36
N ASP A 182 6.82 -16.69 4.42
CA ASP A 182 5.80 -17.26 5.30
C ASP A 182 5.46 -16.26 6.42
N ALA A 183 4.82 -15.15 6.05
CA ALA A 183 4.61 -14.03 6.96
C ALA A 183 3.71 -14.35 8.17
N LEU A 184 2.93 -15.43 8.10
CA LEU A 184 2.00 -15.83 9.16
C LEU A 184 2.65 -16.72 10.23
N SER A 185 3.90 -17.17 10.04
CA SER A 185 4.66 -17.93 11.04
C SER A 185 5.47 -17.06 12.01
N GLY A 186 5.22 -15.75 12.03
CA GLY A 186 5.78 -14.84 13.02
C GLY A 186 5.50 -15.29 14.46
N VAL A 187 6.49 -15.11 15.33
CA VAL A 187 6.46 -15.54 16.74
C VAL A 187 6.15 -14.39 17.70
N CYS A 188 5.98 -13.16 17.20
CA CYS A 188 5.51 -12.05 18.02
C CYS A 188 4.16 -12.39 18.67
N THR A 189 4.05 -12.20 19.97
CA THR A 189 2.85 -12.53 20.75
C THR A 189 2.16 -11.28 21.26
N ALA A 190 0.84 -11.35 21.42
CA ALA A 190 0.04 -10.33 22.09
C ALA A 190 -0.83 -10.98 23.15
N LYS A 191 -0.68 -10.55 24.40
CA LYS A 191 -1.48 -11.03 25.54
C LYS A 191 -2.27 -9.88 26.15
N LEU A 192 -3.55 -10.07 26.40
CA LEU A 192 -4.35 -9.09 27.13
C LEU A 192 -3.85 -9.02 28.58
N ASN A 193 -3.69 -7.82 29.12
CA ASN A 193 -3.32 -7.63 30.53
C ASN A 193 -4.46 -8.06 31.47
N ASP A 194 -4.14 -8.19 32.76
CA ASP A 194 -5.08 -8.65 33.78
C ASP A 194 -6.29 -7.72 33.93
N GLU A 195 -6.10 -6.42 33.70
CA GLU A 195 -7.18 -5.42 33.73
C GLU A 195 -8.07 -5.42 32.47
N GLY A 196 -7.69 -6.14 31.41
CA GLY A 196 -8.47 -6.22 30.18
C GLY A 196 -8.48 -4.95 29.33
N THR A 197 -7.49 -4.06 29.51
CA THR A 197 -7.44 -2.73 28.88
C THR A 197 -6.40 -2.62 27.76
N HIS A 198 -5.34 -3.44 27.77
CA HIS A 198 -4.23 -3.34 26.83
C HIS A 198 -3.73 -4.72 26.40
N TYR A 199 -3.26 -4.82 25.16
CA TYR A 199 -2.47 -5.96 24.71
C TYR A 199 -0.99 -5.66 24.91
N LEU A 200 -0.30 -6.59 25.58
CA LEU A 200 1.15 -6.60 25.76
C LEU A 200 1.79 -7.36 24.60
N LEU A 201 2.41 -6.62 23.68
CA LEU A 201 3.09 -7.19 22.52
C LEU A 201 4.55 -7.52 22.89
N ASN A 202 5.02 -8.70 22.49
CA ASN A 202 6.39 -9.15 22.72
C ASN A 202 6.94 -9.85 21.48
N GLY A 203 7.96 -9.27 20.87
CA GLY A 203 8.65 -9.81 19.70
C GLY A 203 9.57 -8.76 19.05
N THR A 204 10.19 -9.14 17.93
CA THR A 204 11.07 -8.26 17.16
C THR A 204 10.66 -8.28 15.70
N LYS A 205 10.55 -7.10 15.10
CA LYS A 205 10.28 -6.92 13.67
C LYS A 205 11.55 -6.46 12.97
N ILE A 206 11.75 -6.86 11.72
CA ILE A 206 12.96 -6.53 10.95
C ILE A 206 12.60 -5.90 9.61
N PHE A 207 13.55 -5.15 9.05
CA PHE A 207 13.40 -4.43 7.77
C PHE A 207 12.16 -3.54 7.73
N VAL A 208 11.90 -2.85 8.83
CA VAL A 208 10.76 -1.93 8.97
C VAL A 208 11.12 -0.60 8.33
N THR A 209 10.76 -0.42 7.06
CA THR A 209 10.82 0.89 6.40
C THR A 209 10.08 1.91 7.24
N ASN A 210 10.69 3.06 7.44
CA ASN A 210 10.22 4.12 8.34
C ASN A 210 10.21 3.79 9.84
N GLY A 211 10.71 2.64 10.29
CA GLY A 211 10.68 2.29 11.72
C GLY A 211 11.35 3.32 12.64
N GLY A 212 12.50 3.86 12.24
CA GLY A 212 13.31 4.77 13.07
C GLY A 212 12.78 6.19 13.27
N TRP A 213 11.75 6.58 12.53
CA TRP A 213 11.17 7.93 12.58
C TRP A 213 9.64 7.97 12.56
N ALA A 214 8.96 6.85 12.35
CA ALA A 214 7.50 6.77 12.38
C ALA A 214 6.89 7.21 13.72
N ASP A 215 5.66 7.72 13.63
CA ASP A 215 4.78 8.09 14.74
C ASP A 215 3.73 7.01 15.01
N VAL A 216 3.44 6.19 14.00
CA VAL A 216 2.50 5.07 14.10
C VAL A 216 3.01 3.86 13.33
N SER A 217 2.78 2.67 13.88
CA SER A 217 3.09 1.40 13.21
C SER A 217 1.84 0.54 13.10
N VAL A 218 1.60 0.00 11.91
CA VAL A 218 0.74 -1.17 11.75
C VAL A 218 1.62 -2.40 11.93
N THR A 219 1.43 -3.15 13.01
CA THR A 219 2.17 -4.37 13.30
C THR A 219 1.25 -5.58 13.46
N PHE A 220 1.85 -6.76 13.57
CA PHE A 220 1.13 -8.01 13.70
C PHE A 220 1.71 -8.87 14.80
N ALA A 221 0.81 -9.51 15.55
CA ALA A 221 1.16 -10.44 16.60
C ALA A 221 0.09 -11.53 16.77
N SER A 222 0.49 -12.66 17.33
CA SER A 222 -0.38 -13.78 17.62
C SER A 222 -1.13 -13.57 18.95
N VAL A 223 -2.46 -13.52 18.87
CA VAL A 223 -3.37 -13.59 20.03
C VAL A 223 -3.88 -15.02 20.10
N ASN A 224 -3.35 -15.82 21.03
CA ASN A 224 -3.75 -17.23 21.21
C ASN A 224 -3.72 -18.05 19.90
N GLY A 225 -2.67 -17.89 19.09
CA GLY A 225 -2.51 -18.59 17.81
C GLY A 225 -3.20 -17.91 16.63
N LYS A 226 -3.89 -16.79 16.83
CA LYS A 226 -4.53 -16.01 15.75
C LYS A 226 -3.72 -14.76 15.44
N TYR A 227 -3.22 -14.68 14.22
CA TYR A 227 -2.47 -13.52 13.76
C TYR A 227 -3.40 -12.31 13.60
N THR A 228 -3.06 -11.23 14.29
CA THR A 228 -3.92 -10.05 14.46
C THR A 228 -3.13 -8.78 14.16
N GLY A 229 -3.73 -7.84 13.44
CA GLY A 229 -3.16 -6.52 13.19
C GLY A 229 -3.40 -5.56 14.35
N PHE A 230 -2.39 -4.78 14.70
CA PHE A 230 -2.41 -3.76 15.74
C PHE A 230 -1.94 -2.42 15.17
N ILE A 231 -2.55 -1.33 15.63
CA ILE A 231 -2.04 0.02 15.42
C ILE A 231 -1.34 0.43 16.72
N LEU A 232 -0.05 0.72 16.64
CA LEU A 232 0.76 1.18 17.76
C LEU A 232 1.13 2.65 17.55
N ASP A 233 0.96 3.45 18.59
CA ASP A 233 1.50 4.80 18.65
C ASP A 233 2.96 4.72 19.11
N LYS A 234 3.82 5.62 18.63
CA LYS A 234 5.25 5.66 19.03
C LYS A 234 5.43 5.82 20.54
N GLU A 235 4.47 6.45 21.20
CA GLU A 235 4.46 6.68 22.65
C GLU A 235 4.12 5.41 23.46
N CYS A 236 3.79 4.29 22.82
CA CYS A 236 3.58 3.03 23.53
C CYS A 236 4.86 2.58 24.24
N ASP A 237 4.75 2.33 25.55
CA ASP A 237 5.86 1.80 26.36
C ASP A 237 6.39 0.49 25.78
N GLY A 238 7.72 0.39 25.68
CA GLY A 238 8.41 -0.78 25.14
C GLY A 238 8.65 -0.74 23.63
N TRP A 239 8.20 0.29 22.91
CA TRP A 239 8.63 0.53 21.54
C TRP A 239 10.12 0.90 21.51
N VAL A 240 10.94 0.07 20.89
CA VAL A 240 12.39 0.31 20.69
C VAL A 240 12.75 0.00 19.24
N VAL A 241 13.59 0.87 18.65
CA VAL A 241 14.12 0.73 17.28
C VAL A 241 15.63 0.65 17.31
#